data_AF-A0A482W6L8-F1
#
_entry.id   AF-A0A482W6L8-F1
#
_cell.length_a   1.000
_cell.length_b   1.000
_cell.length_c   1.000
_cell.angle_alpha   90.00
_cell.angle_beta   90.00
_cell.angle_gamma   90.00
#
_symmetry.space_group_name_H-M   'P 1'
#
loop_
_entity.id
_entity.type
_entity.pdbx_description
1 polymer ?
#
loop_
_entity_poly.entity_id
_entity_poly.type
_entity_poly.pdbx_seq_one_letter_code
_entity_poly.pdbx_strand_id
1 'polypeptide(L)'
;MDKLQNPDQLDMELMAEAELARLQRQHRIMEGDRKAFLDEITNKLKKQRKIILGLKRERDELMADIKVATCDGQKRKDSDVSTKLQRLLQRHEEVVAELRKEKARSDEIGQQVKKTEKKVAQMRLKEITDGEYQERIRSGRKSVQMLENKLETTVKRFCTVLTENRQMREEIDHLLIERTRFNAIWEKLLYDFNTGKKLMLDLIEQATLAYDQREEWCSKLQALKIRAHNDVIVHTQEMREMQRQLDHDGKLREFLTIKGQKRVMRDLEEKEMRKKEQEKADVEKQVKLYQTTLDQIKEFCEENDIERIAAKYLKQEEENFALFNYVNELSHELEVLNESISELQVKIEEQKEIAEERAQKQKETLDTLTQALEEATQRADGDEEVLKETEKELAQILEGIKDVFDLINCDCAPILDLLGENPDVNEDNVMVYLGLIEKKVSGLITTVYFKEKSEEDLYNIKGQKRIMSDLERKEKIKRMEMKEKLQQKLDHYSTMLKKSRGSQEKAKRLK
;
A
#
# COMPACT_ATOMS: atom_id res chain seq x y z
N MET A 1 155.70 113.80 126.10
CA MET A 1 155.34 114.66 127.24
C MET A 1 154.31 113.90 128.06
N ASP A 2 154.67 113.60 129.32
CA ASP A 2 153.87 113.34 130.55
C ASP A 2 152.32 113.30 130.45
N LYS A 3 151.50 112.55 131.24
CA LYS A 3 151.60 111.63 132.41
C LYS A 3 150.14 111.15 132.75
N LEU A 4 150.00 109.98 133.42
CA LEU A 4 149.07 109.53 134.52
C LEU A 4 147.64 110.13 134.70
N GLN A 5 146.54 109.48 135.18
CA GLN A 5 146.11 108.11 135.58
C GLN A 5 144.57 108.13 135.98
N ASN A 6 143.91 106.93 135.98
CA ASN A 6 142.72 106.46 136.79
C ASN A 6 141.25 106.90 136.49
N PRO A 7 140.19 106.13 136.92
CA PRO A 7 139.80 104.74 136.62
C PRO A 7 138.24 104.56 136.50
N ASP A 8 137.63 104.69 135.32
CA ASP A 8 136.18 104.39 135.11
C ASP A 8 135.92 103.55 133.84
N GLN A 9 136.95 102.81 133.40
CA GLN A 9 136.98 102.02 132.17
C GLN A 9 136.21 100.67 132.20
N LEU A 10 135.52 100.31 133.30
CA LEU A 10 134.98 98.94 133.48
C LEU A 10 133.47 98.80 133.29
N ASP A 11 132.66 99.83 133.57
CA ASP A 11 131.19 99.69 133.56
C ASP A 11 130.56 99.77 132.15
N MET A 12 131.30 100.31 131.17
CA MET A 12 130.79 100.47 129.80
C MET A 12 130.84 99.17 128.98
N GLU A 13 131.71 98.22 129.36
CA GLU A 13 131.87 96.94 128.66
C GLU A 13 130.70 95.97 128.96
N LEU A 14 130.05 96.07 130.12
CA LEU A 14 128.99 95.14 130.53
C LEU A 14 127.63 95.39 129.85
N MET A 15 127.30 96.64 129.49
CA MET A 15 126.08 96.92 128.70
C MET A 15 126.17 96.42 127.26
N ALA A 16 127.38 96.36 126.70
CA ALA A 16 127.60 95.93 125.32
C ALA A 16 127.35 94.43 125.13
N GLU A 17 127.65 93.59 126.13
CA GLU A 17 127.42 92.14 126.04
C GLU A 17 125.93 91.75 126.08
N ALA A 18 125.11 92.48 126.86
CA ALA A 18 123.68 92.19 127.00
C ALA A 18 122.86 92.51 125.73
N GLU A 19 123.21 93.58 125.00
CA GLU A 19 122.55 93.90 123.73
C GLU A 19 122.90 92.89 122.62
N LEU A 20 124.13 92.38 122.61
CA LEU A 20 124.62 91.46 121.58
C LEU A 20 123.86 90.12 121.62
N ALA A 21 123.52 89.62 122.81
CA ALA A 21 122.74 88.40 122.98
C ALA A 21 121.28 88.52 122.48
N ARG A 22 120.65 89.70 122.64
CA ARG A 22 119.28 89.97 122.14
C ARG A 22 119.24 89.99 120.61
N LEU A 23 120.23 90.64 119.98
CA LEU A 23 120.35 90.75 118.52
C LEU A 23 120.61 89.39 117.86
N GLN A 24 121.42 88.53 118.49
CA GLN A 24 121.67 87.17 117.98
C GLN A 24 120.41 86.30 117.96
N ARG A 25 119.52 86.42 118.96
CA ARG A 25 118.27 85.65 119.01
C ARG A 25 117.26 86.10 117.95
N GLN A 26 117.18 87.40 117.69
CA GLN A 26 116.31 87.98 116.66
C GLN A 26 116.77 87.59 115.24
N HIS A 27 118.07 87.55 114.98
CA HIS A 27 118.62 87.15 113.69
C HIS A 27 118.31 85.68 113.33
N ARG A 28 118.26 84.80 114.34
CA ARG A 28 117.99 83.36 114.13
C ARG A 28 116.53 83.06 113.76
N ILE A 29 115.57 83.81 114.31
CA ILE A 29 114.14 83.65 113.98
C ILE A 29 113.86 84.16 112.55
N MET A 30 114.41 85.32 112.18
CA MET A 30 114.28 85.90 110.84
C MET A 30 114.90 85.03 109.72
N GLU A 31 116.01 84.35 109.98
CA GLU A 31 116.57 83.40 109.00
C GLU A 31 115.71 82.14 108.80
N GLY A 32 114.98 81.72 109.84
CA GLY A 32 114.01 80.62 109.76
C GLY A 32 112.83 80.95 108.86
N ASP A 33 112.20 82.11 109.08
CA ASP A 33 111.06 82.58 108.28
C ASP A 33 111.45 82.84 106.82
N ARG A 34 112.66 83.37 106.58
CA ARG A 34 113.20 83.57 105.22
C ARG A 34 113.36 82.25 104.46
N LYS A 35 113.78 81.16 105.12
CA LYS A 35 113.93 79.85 104.46
C LYS A 35 112.58 79.21 104.13
N ALA A 36 111.61 79.24 105.04
CA ALA A 36 110.29 78.67 104.81
C ALA A 36 109.55 79.34 103.63
N PHE A 37 109.66 80.66 103.50
CA PHE A 37 109.01 81.42 102.41
C PHE A 37 109.62 81.11 101.03
N LEU A 38 110.94 80.91 100.95
CA LEU A 38 111.62 80.56 99.70
C LEU A 38 111.26 79.15 99.21
N ASP A 39 111.12 78.18 100.12
CA ASP A 39 110.73 76.81 99.77
C ASP A 39 109.28 76.72 99.26
N GLU A 40 108.36 77.54 99.78
CA GLU A 40 106.98 77.57 99.29
C GLU A 40 106.87 78.20 97.88
N ILE A 41 107.61 79.28 97.62
CA ILE A 41 107.68 79.93 96.29
C ILE A 41 108.26 78.98 95.25
N THR A 42 109.36 78.29 95.57
CA THR A 42 110.01 77.37 94.62
C THR A 42 109.12 76.17 94.27
N ASN A 43 108.34 75.65 95.23
CA ASN A 43 107.39 74.57 94.99
C ASN A 43 106.18 75.00 94.13
N LYS A 44 105.63 76.21 94.34
CA LYS A 44 104.55 76.76 93.48
C LYS A 44 105.05 76.95 92.03
N LEU A 45 106.25 77.49 91.84
CA LEU A 45 106.88 77.66 90.53
C LEU A 45 107.12 76.32 89.79
N LYS A 46 107.54 75.27 90.50
CA LYS A 46 107.72 73.93 89.90
C LYS A 46 106.40 73.34 89.39
N LYS A 47 105.30 73.47 90.15
CA LYS A 47 103.97 72.99 89.74
C LYS A 47 103.45 73.74 88.51
N GLN A 48 103.55 75.07 88.50
CA GLN A 48 103.13 75.89 87.36
C GLN A 48 103.92 75.56 86.07
N ARG A 49 105.24 75.35 86.16
CA ARG A 49 106.06 74.95 85.00
C ARG A 49 105.67 73.57 84.44
N LYS A 50 105.30 72.61 85.29
CA LYS A 50 104.89 71.26 84.86
C LYS A 50 103.57 71.29 84.07
N ILE A 51 102.61 72.12 84.48
CA ILE A 51 101.32 72.30 83.79
C ILE A 51 101.52 72.96 82.42
N ILE A 52 102.34 74.02 82.35
CA ILE A 52 102.64 74.70 81.09
C ILE A 52 103.31 73.76 80.07
N LEU A 53 104.19 72.87 80.53
CA LEU A 53 104.82 71.85 79.69
C LEU A 53 103.83 70.78 79.18
N GLY A 54 102.78 70.47 79.94
CA GLY A 54 101.70 69.57 79.50
C GLY A 54 100.86 70.21 78.41
N LEU A 55 100.35 71.43 78.66
CA LEU A 55 99.52 72.17 77.70
C LEU A 55 100.25 72.48 76.39
N LYS A 56 101.57 72.73 76.44
CA LYS A 56 102.36 72.91 75.21
C LYS A 56 102.44 71.63 74.38
N ARG A 57 102.55 70.46 75.00
CA ARG A 57 102.55 69.17 74.29
C ARG A 57 101.20 68.88 73.63
N GLU A 58 100.10 69.08 74.35
CA GLU A 58 98.75 68.89 73.80
C GLU A 58 98.46 69.84 72.62
N ARG A 59 98.89 71.11 72.73
CA ARG A 59 98.80 72.07 71.62
C ARG A 59 99.57 71.58 70.39
N ASP A 60 100.77 71.05 70.59
CA ASP A 60 101.63 70.61 69.51
C ASP A 60 101.09 69.34 68.84
N GLU A 61 100.49 68.42 69.60
CA GLU A 61 99.76 67.25 69.10
C GLU A 61 98.53 67.67 68.27
N LEU A 62 97.66 68.54 68.80
CA LEU A 62 96.48 69.02 68.06
C LEU A 62 96.85 69.80 66.79
N MET A 63 97.93 70.58 66.82
CA MET A 63 98.43 71.24 65.60
C MET A 63 98.99 70.25 64.58
N ALA A 64 99.58 69.13 65.00
CA ALA A 64 100.01 68.08 64.10
C ALA A 64 98.80 67.40 63.43
N ASP A 65 97.76 67.07 64.19
CA ASP A 65 96.54 66.45 63.66
C ASP A 65 95.81 67.38 62.67
N ILE A 66 95.71 68.68 63.00
CA ILE A 66 95.13 69.66 62.07
C ILE A 66 95.96 69.75 60.80
N LYS A 67 97.30 69.73 60.88
CA LYS A 67 98.15 69.76 59.68
C LYS A 67 98.01 68.50 58.83
N VAL A 68 97.83 67.32 59.43
CA VAL A 68 97.61 66.07 58.70
C VAL A 68 96.22 66.07 58.04
N ALA A 69 95.18 66.51 58.74
CA ALA A 69 93.83 66.63 58.19
C ALA A 69 93.70 67.72 57.13
N THR A 70 94.43 68.83 57.28
CA THR A 70 94.42 69.94 56.31
C THR A 70 95.51 69.85 55.26
N CYS A 71 96.28 68.75 55.23
CA CYS A 71 97.34 68.57 54.26
C CYS A 71 96.76 68.60 52.84
N ASP A 72 97.51 69.18 51.92
CA ASP A 72 97.05 69.34 50.54
C ASP A 72 96.80 67.99 49.85
N GLY A 73 97.46 66.92 50.32
CA GLY A 73 97.18 65.56 49.87
C GLY A 73 95.78 65.07 50.22
N GLN A 74 95.26 65.40 51.42
CA GLN A 74 93.91 65.00 51.83
C GLN A 74 92.84 65.87 51.15
N LYS A 75 93.08 67.18 51.02
CA LYS A 75 92.19 68.07 50.25
C LYS A 75 92.06 67.65 48.78
N ARG A 76 93.17 67.20 48.15
CA ARG A 76 93.13 66.65 46.79
C ARG A 76 92.32 65.37 46.71
N LYS A 77 92.49 64.44 47.66
CA LYS A 77 91.67 63.22 47.73
C LYS A 77 90.19 63.53 47.89
N ASP A 78 89.82 64.48 48.75
CA ASP A 78 88.44 64.89 48.96
C ASP A 78 87.84 65.54 47.70
N SER A 79 88.63 66.34 46.98
CA SER A 79 88.25 66.89 45.66
C SER A 79 88.07 65.79 44.61
N ASP A 80 88.96 64.80 44.57
CA ASP A 80 88.87 63.66 43.66
C ASP A 80 87.64 62.78 43.97
N VAL A 81 87.30 62.60 45.25
CA VAL A 81 86.09 61.89 45.67
C VAL A 81 84.85 62.69 45.30
N SER A 82 84.84 64.00 45.50
CA SER A 82 83.72 64.88 45.13
C SER A 82 83.44 64.86 43.62
N THR A 83 84.48 64.97 42.78
CA THR A 83 84.34 64.88 41.32
C THR A 83 83.91 63.49 40.84
N LYS A 84 84.33 62.41 41.52
CA LYS A 84 83.81 61.06 41.27
C LYS A 84 82.33 60.93 41.64
N LEU A 85 81.93 61.47 42.79
CA LEU A 85 80.54 61.47 43.24
C LEU A 85 79.64 62.23 42.28
N GLN A 86 80.09 63.40 41.80
CA GLN A 86 79.35 64.22 40.84
C GLN A 86 79.16 63.50 39.50
N ARG A 87 80.20 62.82 38.99
CA ARG A 87 80.09 61.98 37.79
C ARG A 87 79.13 60.81 37.99
N LEU A 88 79.16 60.15 39.15
CA LEU A 88 78.24 59.06 39.48
C LEU A 88 76.79 59.52 39.60
N LEU A 89 76.56 60.70 40.17
CA LEU A 89 75.23 61.31 40.25
C LEU A 89 74.67 61.67 38.87
N GLN A 90 75.48 62.29 38.02
CA GLN A 90 75.10 62.56 36.63
C GLN A 90 74.75 61.27 35.89
N ARG A 91 75.58 60.22 36.05
CA ARG A 91 75.29 58.93 35.41
C ARG A 91 74.02 58.27 35.96
N HIS A 92 73.75 58.40 37.26
CA HIS A 92 72.51 57.91 37.86
C HIS A 92 71.29 58.66 37.32
N GLU A 93 71.37 59.99 37.19
CA GLU A 93 70.29 60.79 36.59
C GLU A 93 70.01 60.42 35.13
N GLU A 94 71.06 60.19 34.34
CA GLU A 94 70.95 59.70 32.96
C GLU A 94 70.23 58.35 32.88
N VAL A 95 70.67 57.37 33.68
CA VAL A 95 70.08 56.03 33.70
C VAL A 95 68.62 56.08 34.18
N VAL A 96 68.31 56.93 35.17
CA VAL A 96 66.93 57.14 35.62
C VAL A 96 66.07 57.76 34.51
N ALA A 97 66.62 58.69 33.73
CA ALA A 97 65.92 59.28 32.59
C ALA A 97 65.65 58.27 31.47
N GLU A 98 66.63 57.42 31.14
CA GLU A 98 66.47 56.31 30.19
C GLU A 98 65.42 55.30 30.67
N LEU A 99 65.46 54.93 31.96
CA LEU A 99 64.51 53.99 32.55
C LEU A 99 63.07 54.55 32.56
N ARG A 100 62.90 55.87 32.73
CA ARG A 100 61.60 56.53 32.57
C ARG A 100 61.11 56.48 31.12
N LYS A 101 61.98 56.71 30.13
CA LYS A 101 61.63 56.61 28.70
C LYS A 101 61.21 55.19 28.33
N GLU A 102 61.97 54.18 28.75
CA GLU A 102 61.63 52.78 28.48
C GLU A 102 60.35 52.34 29.21
N LYS A 103 60.11 52.81 30.44
CA LYS A 103 58.81 52.59 31.12
C LYS A 103 57.65 53.20 30.34
N ALA A 104 57.77 54.45 29.89
CA ALA A 104 56.74 55.10 29.08
C ALA A 104 56.48 54.35 27.77
N ARG A 105 57.54 53.86 27.11
CA ARG A 105 57.43 53.04 25.91
C ARG A 105 56.76 51.69 26.19
N SER A 106 57.10 51.05 27.30
CA SER A 106 56.45 49.81 27.75
C SER A 106 54.96 50.01 28.02
N ASP A 107 54.59 51.12 28.67
CA ASP A 107 53.19 51.48 28.92
C ASP A 107 52.44 51.76 27.62
N GLU A 108 53.06 52.44 26.65
CA GLU A 108 52.46 52.71 25.34
C GLU A 108 52.21 51.40 24.56
N ILE A 109 53.21 50.52 24.52
CA ILE A 109 53.07 49.18 23.91
C ILE A 109 51.97 48.40 24.62
N GLY A 110 51.92 48.42 25.96
CA GLY A 110 50.86 47.78 26.74
C GLY A 110 49.46 48.31 26.41
N GLN A 111 49.32 49.62 26.15
CA GLN A 111 48.06 50.20 25.68
C GLN A 111 47.71 49.77 24.26
N GLN A 112 48.69 49.67 23.36
CA GLN A 112 48.46 49.18 22.00
C GLN A 112 48.03 47.70 22.00
N VAL A 113 48.67 46.86 22.81
CA VAL A 113 48.29 45.45 23.01
C VAL A 113 46.84 45.36 23.49
N LYS A 114 46.44 46.14 24.50
CA LYS A 114 45.04 46.15 24.95
C LYS A 114 44.05 46.59 23.86
N LYS A 115 44.42 47.54 23.00
CA LYS A 115 43.57 47.98 21.88
C LYS A 115 43.44 46.90 20.81
N THR A 116 44.52 46.20 20.48
CA THR A 116 44.49 45.11 19.50
C THR A 116 43.75 43.89 20.05
N GLU A 117 43.96 43.51 21.31
CA GLU A 117 43.19 42.46 22.00
C GLU A 117 41.69 42.74 21.98
N LYS A 118 41.27 43.99 22.27
CA LYS A 118 39.85 44.39 22.15
C LYS A 118 39.30 44.25 20.74
N LYS A 119 40.07 44.64 19.72
CA LYS A 119 39.68 44.47 18.30
C LYS A 119 39.57 43.00 17.92
N VAL A 120 40.53 42.17 18.35
CA VAL A 120 40.50 40.72 18.12
C VAL A 120 39.29 40.09 18.80
N ALA A 121 38.98 40.47 20.04
CA ALA A 121 37.79 39.99 20.73
C ALA A 121 36.48 40.38 20.00
N GLN A 122 36.40 41.61 19.48
CA GLN A 122 35.25 42.06 18.68
C GLN A 122 35.12 41.33 17.35
N MET A 123 36.23 40.99 16.69
CA MET A 123 36.20 40.20 15.46
C MET A 123 35.80 38.75 15.72
N ARG A 124 36.34 38.12 16.78
CA ARG A 124 35.94 36.76 17.20
C ARG A 124 34.47 36.64 17.56
N LEU A 125 33.84 37.71 18.05
CA LEU A 125 32.41 37.75 18.33
C LEU A 125 31.53 37.85 17.07
N LYS A 126 32.11 38.31 15.95
CA LYS A 126 31.45 38.42 14.64
C LYS A 126 31.78 37.26 13.70
N GLU A 127 32.89 36.57 13.95
CA GLU A 127 33.25 35.34 13.26
C GLU A 127 32.25 34.25 13.67
N ILE A 128 31.42 33.86 12.71
CA ILE A 128 30.58 32.68 12.81
C ILE A 128 31.54 31.48 12.83
N THR A 129 31.39 30.62 13.83
CA THR A 129 32.26 29.44 13.94
C THR A 129 31.97 28.53 12.74
N ASP A 130 32.98 27.85 12.18
CA ASP A 130 32.79 26.99 10.99
C ASP A 130 31.67 25.94 11.21
N GLY A 131 31.48 25.48 12.46
CA GLY A 131 30.35 24.65 12.86
C GLY A 131 28.97 25.31 12.71
N GLU A 132 28.80 26.55 13.16
CA GLU A 132 27.54 27.31 13.03
C GLU A 132 27.22 27.62 11.56
N TYR A 133 28.24 27.87 10.74
CA TYR A 133 28.08 28.06 9.30
C TYR A 133 27.62 26.77 8.60
N GLN A 134 28.26 25.63 8.91
CA GLN A 134 27.84 24.32 8.41
C GLN A 134 26.44 23.95 8.88
N GLU A 135 26.06 24.29 10.12
CA GLU A 135 24.73 24.05 10.66
C GLU A 135 23.67 24.90 9.96
N ARG A 136 23.99 26.16 9.63
CA ARG A 136 23.13 27.03 8.80
C ARG A 136 22.92 26.46 7.40
N ILE A 137 23.98 25.94 6.77
CA ILE A 137 23.89 25.26 5.46
C ILE A 137 23.03 23.99 5.57
N ARG A 138 23.24 23.16 6.60
CA ARG A 138 22.43 21.96 6.83
C ARG A 138 20.96 22.32 7.06
N SER A 139 20.68 23.33 7.87
CA SER A 139 19.32 23.81 8.12
C SER A 139 18.67 24.36 6.85
N GLY A 140 19.42 25.12 6.04
CA GLY A 140 18.97 25.59 4.73
C GLY A 140 18.65 24.44 3.77
N ARG A 141 19.54 23.45 3.65
CA ARG A 141 19.30 22.24 2.83
C ARG A 141 18.09 21.45 3.30
N LYS A 142 17.92 21.26 4.62
CA LYS A 142 16.72 20.61 5.18
C LYS A 142 15.45 21.39 4.85
N SER A 143 15.50 22.71 4.91
CA SER A 143 14.36 23.57 4.56
C SER A 143 13.99 23.46 3.08
N VAL A 144 14.99 23.48 2.19
CA VAL A 144 14.79 23.26 0.75
C VAL A 144 14.18 21.88 0.50
N GLN A 145 14.73 20.82 1.10
CA GLN A 145 14.23 19.46 0.95
C GLN A 145 12.78 19.32 1.46
N MET A 146 12.42 19.97 2.57
CA MET A 146 11.04 19.98 3.05
C MET A 146 10.09 20.70 2.08
N LEU A 147 10.53 21.80 1.47
CA LEU A 147 9.74 22.52 0.46
C LEU A 147 9.59 21.70 -0.82
N GLU A 148 10.65 21.01 -1.26
CA GLU A 148 10.62 20.09 -2.41
C GLU A 148 9.66 18.92 -2.15
N ASN A 149 9.75 18.27 -0.99
CA ASN A 149 8.84 17.18 -0.62
C ASN A 149 7.38 17.65 -0.54
N LYS A 150 7.15 18.87 -0.01
CA LYS A 150 5.81 19.46 0.04
C LYS A 150 5.29 19.75 -1.36
N LEU A 151 6.13 20.29 -2.24
CA LEU A 151 5.81 20.52 -3.64
C LEU A 151 5.47 19.21 -4.34
N GLU A 152 6.30 18.19 -4.22
CA GLU A 152 6.07 16.87 -4.81
C GLU A 152 4.76 16.26 -4.32
N THR A 153 4.47 16.37 -3.02
CA THR A 153 3.20 15.88 -2.45
C THR A 153 2.00 16.63 -3.04
N THR A 154 2.09 17.97 -3.19
CA THR A 154 1.02 18.76 -3.82
C THR A 154 0.86 18.45 -5.31
N VAL A 155 1.95 18.22 -6.04
CA VAL A 155 1.92 17.84 -7.45
C VAL A 155 1.28 16.47 -7.62
N LYS A 156 1.64 15.48 -6.79
CA LYS A 156 1.00 14.16 -6.80
C LYS A 156 -0.51 14.27 -6.57
N ARG A 157 -0.95 15.04 -5.56
CA ARG A 157 -2.38 15.29 -5.30
C ARG A 157 -3.08 16.00 -6.47
N PHE A 158 -2.40 16.94 -7.11
CA PHE A 158 -2.94 17.62 -8.28
C PHE A 158 -3.10 16.64 -9.46
N CYS A 159 -2.11 15.79 -9.70
CA CYS A 159 -2.18 14.75 -10.72
C CYS A 159 -3.31 13.75 -10.45
N THR A 160 -3.52 13.32 -9.20
CA THR A 160 -4.64 12.40 -8.87
C THR A 160 -6.00 13.06 -9.15
N VAL A 161 -6.17 14.33 -8.77
CA VAL A 161 -7.41 15.08 -9.06
C VAL A 161 -7.59 15.27 -10.57
N LEU A 162 -6.51 15.45 -11.34
CA LEU A 162 -6.59 15.52 -12.80
C LEU A 162 -7.01 14.18 -13.43
N THR A 163 -6.49 13.06 -12.92
CA THR A 163 -6.90 11.73 -13.42
C THR A 163 -8.36 11.42 -13.07
N GLU A 164 -8.81 11.78 -11.87
CA GLU A 164 -10.22 11.65 -11.47
C GLU A 164 -11.13 12.54 -12.33
N ASN A 165 -10.74 13.80 -12.58
CA ASN A 165 -11.48 14.68 -13.48
C ASN A 165 -11.54 14.16 -14.91
N ARG A 166 -10.47 13.50 -15.38
CA ARG A 166 -10.48 12.87 -16.70
C ARG A 166 -11.47 11.70 -16.73
N GLN A 167 -11.46 10.84 -15.72
CA GLN A 167 -12.40 9.72 -15.62
C GLN A 167 -13.86 10.22 -15.59
N MET A 168 -14.16 11.23 -14.78
CA MET A 168 -15.50 11.83 -14.75
C MET A 168 -15.92 12.41 -16.11
N ARG A 169 -14.99 12.99 -16.88
CA ARG A 169 -15.31 13.47 -18.25
C ARG A 169 -15.60 12.33 -19.20
N GLU A 170 -14.81 11.26 -19.15
CA GLU A 170 -15.04 10.06 -19.96
C GLU A 170 -16.39 9.40 -19.62
N GLU A 171 -16.76 9.36 -18.33
CA GLU A 171 -18.08 8.90 -17.88
C GLU A 171 -19.23 9.79 -18.37
N ILE A 172 -19.07 11.12 -18.29
CA ILE A 172 -20.07 12.07 -18.83
C ILE A 172 -20.25 11.86 -20.33
N ASP A 173 -19.14 11.72 -21.08
CA ASP A 173 -19.19 11.50 -22.53
C ASP A 173 -19.88 10.17 -22.87
N HIS A 174 -19.58 9.10 -22.11
CA HIS A 174 -20.26 7.82 -22.23
C HIS A 174 -21.78 7.94 -22.02
N LEU A 175 -22.20 8.61 -20.94
CA LEU A 175 -23.62 8.82 -20.63
C LEU A 175 -24.33 9.69 -21.70
N LEU A 176 -23.64 10.66 -22.28
CA LEU A 176 -24.18 11.46 -23.38
C LEU A 176 -24.39 10.62 -24.65
N ILE A 177 -23.47 9.70 -24.95
CA ILE A 177 -23.62 8.76 -26.06
C ILE A 177 -24.79 7.81 -25.81
N GLU A 178 -24.92 7.26 -24.60
CA GLU A 178 -26.07 6.42 -24.25
C GLU A 178 -27.40 7.17 -24.36
N ARG A 179 -27.44 8.42 -23.89
CA ARG A 179 -28.66 9.26 -24.01
C ARG A 179 -29.03 9.52 -25.46
N THR A 180 -28.06 9.80 -26.33
CA THR A 180 -28.34 10.01 -27.76
C THR A 180 -28.83 8.73 -28.42
N ARG A 181 -28.23 7.58 -28.11
CA ARG A 181 -28.70 6.26 -28.57
C ARG A 181 -30.11 5.95 -28.07
N PHE A 182 -30.39 6.20 -26.80
CA PHE A 182 -31.70 5.99 -26.20
C PHE A 182 -32.76 6.86 -26.89
N ASN A 183 -32.48 8.15 -27.09
CA ASN A 183 -33.40 9.05 -27.77
C ASN A 183 -33.68 8.62 -29.21
N ALA A 184 -32.66 8.15 -29.94
CA ALA A 184 -32.86 7.63 -31.31
C ALA A 184 -33.77 6.40 -31.34
N ILE A 185 -33.61 5.46 -30.39
CA ILE A 185 -34.48 4.29 -30.26
C ILE A 185 -35.90 4.74 -29.88
N TRP A 186 -36.02 5.67 -28.93
CA TRP A 186 -37.30 6.22 -28.48
C TRP A 186 -38.07 6.90 -29.61
N GLU A 187 -37.42 7.75 -30.41
CA GLU A 187 -38.03 8.40 -31.56
C GLU A 187 -38.51 7.38 -32.60
N LYS A 188 -37.72 6.34 -32.85
CA LYS A 188 -38.14 5.25 -33.76
C LYS A 188 -39.36 4.52 -33.22
N LEU A 189 -39.36 4.15 -31.93
CA LEU A 189 -40.48 3.47 -31.30
C LEU A 189 -41.75 4.33 -31.33
N LEU A 190 -41.61 5.63 -31.10
CA LEU A 190 -42.71 6.59 -31.15
C LEU A 190 -43.26 6.72 -32.58
N TYR A 191 -42.39 6.72 -33.59
CA TYR A 191 -42.78 6.72 -35.00
C TYR A 191 -43.57 5.44 -35.37
N ASP A 192 -43.07 4.27 -34.98
CA ASP A 192 -43.72 2.98 -35.24
C ASP A 192 -45.09 2.91 -34.53
N PHE A 193 -45.16 3.38 -33.28
CA PHE A 193 -46.40 3.46 -32.52
C PHE A 193 -47.43 4.38 -33.18
N ASN A 194 -47.04 5.58 -33.59
CA ASN A 194 -47.94 6.52 -34.26
C ASN A 194 -48.41 5.99 -35.63
N THR A 195 -47.53 5.30 -36.35
CA THR A 195 -47.87 4.64 -37.61
C THR A 195 -48.90 3.52 -37.37
N GLY A 196 -48.68 2.66 -36.37
CA GLY A 196 -49.62 1.62 -35.96
C GLY A 196 -50.99 2.19 -35.54
N LYS A 197 -51.00 3.28 -34.77
CA LYS A 197 -52.23 3.99 -34.39
C LYS A 197 -52.97 4.53 -35.61
N LYS A 198 -52.25 5.08 -36.60
CA LYS A 198 -52.86 5.55 -37.85
C LYS A 198 -53.50 4.40 -38.64
N LEU A 199 -52.80 3.28 -38.79
CA LEU A 199 -53.34 2.09 -39.46
C LEU A 199 -54.59 1.56 -38.74
N MET A 200 -54.59 1.57 -37.40
CA MET A 200 -55.75 1.16 -36.61
C MET A 200 -56.95 2.10 -36.85
N LEU A 201 -56.73 3.41 -36.89
CA LEU A 201 -57.80 4.38 -37.20
C LEU A 201 -58.34 4.19 -38.62
N ASP A 202 -57.47 4.01 -39.61
CA ASP A 202 -57.86 3.77 -41.00
C ASP A 202 -58.69 2.47 -41.12
N LEU A 203 -58.33 1.42 -40.37
CA LEU A 203 -59.09 0.16 -40.34
C LEU A 203 -60.47 0.34 -39.69
N ILE A 204 -60.55 1.12 -38.61
CA ILE A 204 -61.83 1.45 -37.98
C ILE A 204 -62.71 2.22 -38.96
N GLU A 205 -62.16 3.22 -39.66
CA GLU A 205 -62.89 4.00 -40.65
C GLU A 205 -63.41 3.11 -41.81
N GLN A 206 -62.57 2.24 -42.34
CA GLN A 206 -62.96 1.26 -43.36
C GLN A 206 -64.05 0.31 -42.87
N ALA A 207 -63.94 -0.18 -41.64
CA ALA A 207 -64.97 -1.03 -41.03
C ALA A 207 -66.29 -0.27 -40.88
N THR A 208 -66.28 0.97 -40.37
CA THR A 208 -67.49 1.80 -40.24
C THR A 208 -68.15 2.03 -41.60
N LEU A 209 -67.37 2.36 -42.63
CA LEU A 209 -67.88 2.58 -43.98
C LEU A 209 -68.49 1.31 -44.59
N ALA A 210 -67.90 0.13 -44.32
CA ALA A 210 -68.46 -1.15 -44.74
C ALA A 210 -69.78 -1.48 -44.01
N TYR A 211 -69.88 -1.15 -42.71
CA TYR A 211 -71.13 -1.28 -41.95
C TYR A 211 -72.23 -0.36 -42.48
N ASP A 212 -71.92 0.92 -42.71
CA ASP A 212 -72.88 1.89 -43.27
C ASP A 212 -73.39 1.43 -44.64
N GLN A 213 -72.49 0.98 -45.52
CA GLN A 213 -72.88 0.42 -46.82
C GLN A 213 -73.77 -0.81 -46.66
N ARG A 214 -73.42 -1.75 -45.78
CA ARG A 214 -74.25 -2.93 -45.51
C ARG A 214 -75.64 -2.53 -45.04
N GLU A 215 -75.74 -1.56 -44.14
CA GLU A 215 -77.02 -1.06 -43.64
C GLU A 215 -77.87 -0.45 -44.75
N GLU A 216 -77.27 0.37 -45.64
CA GLU A 216 -77.95 0.88 -46.81
C GLU A 216 -78.49 -0.23 -47.73
N TRP A 217 -77.69 -1.28 -47.98
CA TRP A 217 -78.11 -2.42 -48.80
C TRP A 217 -79.24 -3.22 -48.15
N CYS A 218 -79.16 -3.45 -46.83
CA CYS A 218 -80.22 -4.10 -46.07
C CYS A 218 -81.52 -3.29 -46.13
N SER A 219 -81.44 -1.96 -45.99
CA SER A 219 -82.59 -1.06 -46.12
C SER A 219 -83.19 -1.10 -47.53
N LYS A 220 -82.37 -1.03 -48.59
CA LYS A 220 -82.81 -1.17 -49.99
C LYS A 220 -83.47 -2.54 -50.24
N LEU A 221 -82.90 -3.62 -49.72
CA LEU A 221 -83.45 -4.97 -49.83
C LEU A 221 -84.81 -5.07 -49.12
N GLN A 222 -84.93 -4.51 -47.92
CA GLN A 222 -86.18 -4.49 -47.16
C GLN A 222 -87.26 -3.72 -47.91
N ALA A 223 -86.94 -2.56 -48.48
CA ALA A 223 -87.86 -1.78 -49.30
C ALA A 223 -88.33 -2.57 -50.53
N LEU A 224 -87.42 -3.29 -51.22
CA LEU A 224 -87.79 -4.16 -52.35
C LEU A 224 -88.67 -5.33 -51.93
N LYS A 225 -88.40 -5.97 -50.78
CA LYS A 225 -89.25 -7.04 -50.23
C LYS A 225 -90.66 -6.55 -49.94
N ILE A 226 -90.79 -5.39 -49.30
CA ILE A 226 -92.10 -4.77 -49.00
C ILE A 226 -92.83 -4.44 -50.31
N ARG A 227 -92.13 -3.87 -51.30
CA ARG A 227 -92.72 -3.58 -52.61
C ARG A 227 -93.21 -4.85 -53.30
N ALA A 228 -92.38 -5.89 -53.38
CA ALA A 228 -92.76 -7.17 -53.99
C ALA A 228 -93.97 -7.81 -53.28
N HIS A 229 -94.02 -7.74 -51.94
CA HIS A 229 -95.17 -8.22 -51.18
C HIS A 229 -96.45 -7.44 -51.51
N ASN A 230 -96.36 -6.11 -51.57
CA ASN A 230 -97.49 -5.26 -51.95
C ASN A 230 -97.96 -5.54 -53.38
N ASP A 231 -97.03 -5.72 -54.34
CA ASP A 231 -97.36 -6.05 -55.72
C ASP A 231 -98.11 -7.40 -55.81
N VAL A 232 -97.69 -8.40 -55.04
CA VAL A 232 -98.42 -9.69 -54.93
C VAL A 232 -99.83 -9.48 -54.36
N ILE A 233 -99.98 -8.66 -53.32
CA ILE A 233 -101.31 -8.34 -52.76
C ILE A 233 -102.19 -7.67 -53.81
N VAL A 234 -101.67 -6.69 -54.55
CA VAL A 234 -102.41 -5.98 -55.60
C VAL A 234 -102.80 -6.95 -56.72
N HIS A 235 -101.85 -7.72 -57.26
CA HIS A 235 -102.14 -8.68 -58.33
C HIS A 235 -103.13 -9.78 -57.89
N THR A 236 -103.07 -10.25 -56.65
CA THR A 236 -104.06 -11.22 -56.15
C THR A 236 -105.45 -10.60 -55.95
N GLN A 237 -105.54 -9.29 -55.69
CA GLN A 237 -106.82 -8.58 -55.67
C GLN A 237 -107.37 -8.42 -57.09
N GLU A 238 -106.55 -7.95 -58.04
CA GLU A 238 -106.90 -7.82 -59.46
C GLU A 238 -107.35 -9.16 -60.04
N MET A 239 -106.61 -10.25 -59.79
CA MET A 239 -106.99 -11.60 -60.22
C MET A 239 -108.32 -12.06 -59.63
N ARG A 240 -108.59 -11.74 -58.35
CA ARG A 240 -109.89 -12.05 -57.72
C ARG A 240 -111.03 -11.23 -58.34
N GLU A 241 -110.81 -9.98 -58.69
CA GLU A 241 -111.80 -9.14 -59.37
C GLU A 241 -112.10 -9.63 -60.78
N MET A 242 -111.06 -9.98 -61.55
CA MET A 242 -111.22 -10.58 -62.88
C MET A 242 -111.96 -11.93 -62.79
N GLN A 243 -111.64 -12.77 -61.80
CA GLN A 243 -112.37 -14.02 -61.57
C GLN A 243 -113.85 -13.76 -61.26
N ARG A 244 -114.17 -12.77 -60.42
CA ARG A 244 -115.57 -12.39 -60.13
C ARG A 244 -116.29 -11.90 -61.38
N GLN A 245 -115.63 -11.13 -62.24
CA GLN A 245 -116.19 -10.68 -63.52
C GLN A 245 -116.44 -11.87 -64.46
N LEU A 246 -115.48 -12.79 -64.59
CA LEU A 246 -115.64 -14.01 -65.38
C LEU A 246 -116.75 -14.91 -64.86
N ASP A 247 -116.86 -15.08 -63.54
CA ASP A 247 -117.95 -15.86 -62.93
C ASP A 247 -119.31 -15.18 -63.17
N HIS A 248 -119.37 -13.84 -63.11
CA HIS A 248 -120.57 -13.08 -63.42
C HIS A 248 -120.98 -13.25 -64.90
N ASP A 249 -120.02 -13.07 -65.82
CA ASP A 249 -120.24 -13.25 -67.26
C ASP A 249 -120.57 -14.70 -67.61
N GLY A 250 -119.95 -15.66 -66.94
CA GLY A 250 -120.24 -17.09 -67.05
C GLY A 250 -121.68 -17.41 -66.64
N LYS A 251 -122.09 -16.96 -65.45
CA LYS A 251 -123.48 -17.07 -64.98
C LYS A 251 -124.46 -16.36 -65.91
N LEU A 252 -124.09 -15.20 -66.45
CA LEU A 252 -124.91 -14.47 -67.42
C LEU A 252 -125.04 -15.24 -68.73
N ARG A 253 -123.96 -15.80 -69.28
CA ARG A 253 -123.99 -16.66 -70.47
C ARG A 253 -124.81 -17.92 -70.24
N GLU A 254 -124.65 -18.59 -69.10
CA GLU A 254 -125.46 -19.75 -68.71
C GLU A 254 -126.94 -19.37 -68.63
N PHE A 255 -127.26 -18.26 -67.97
CA PHE A 255 -128.61 -17.74 -67.89
C PHE A 255 -129.21 -17.44 -69.27
N LEU A 256 -128.46 -16.78 -70.16
CA LEU A 256 -128.88 -16.51 -71.54
C LEU A 256 -129.04 -17.80 -72.35
N THR A 257 -128.16 -18.77 -72.17
CA THR A 257 -128.25 -20.08 -72.84
C THR A 257 -129.50 -20.84 -72.39
N ILE A 258 -129.76 -20.88 -71.08
CA ILE A 258 -130.96 -21.53 -70.50
C ILE A 258 -132.24 -20.80 -70.93
N LYS A 259 -132.23 -19.46 -71.01
CA LYS A 259 -133.36 -18.67 -71.49
C LYS A 259 -133.58 -18.81 -73.01
N GLY A 260 -132.52 -19.04 -73.78
CA GLY A 260 -132.56 -19.24 -75.23
C GLY A 260 -132.95 -20.66 -75.66
N GLN A 261 -132.88 -21.65 -74.77
CA GLN A 261 -133.32 -23.01 -75.04
C GLN A 261 -134.86 -23.11 -75.00
N LYS A 262 -135.44 -23.63 -76.09
CA LYS A 262 -136.87 -23.91 -76.18
C LYS A 262 -137.21 -25.06 -75.23
N ARG A 263 -137.96 -24.77 -74.16
CA ARG A 263 -138.24 -25.72 -73.07
C ARG A 263 -139.01 -26.94 -73.57
N VAL A 264 -138.37 -28.11 -73.52
CA VAL A 264 -139.04 -29.42 -73.44
C VAL A 264 -138.81 -29.93 -72.02
N MET A 265 -139.82 -29.78 -71.17
CA MET A 265 -139.80 -30.32 -69.80
C MET A 265 -140.07 -31.83 -69.89
N ARG A 266 -139.05 -32.68 -69.70
CA ARG A 266 -139.32 -34.07 -69.32
C ARG A 266 -138.32 -34.75 -68.37
N ASP A 267 -137.02 -34.44 -68.34
CA ASP A 267 -136.08 -35.23 -67.51
C ASP A 267 -135.02 -34.41 -66.76
N LEU A 268 -135.44 -33.63 -65.75
CA LEU A 268 -134.51 -32.96 -64.82
C LEU A 268 -134.56 -33.51 -63.39
N GLU A 269 -135.70 -34.06 -62.95
CA GLU A 269 -135.85 -34.59 -61.59
C GLU A 269 -135.07 -35.90 -61.38
N GLU A 270 -135.01 -36.78 -62.38
CA GLU A 270 -134.40 -38.12 -62.25
C GLU A 270 -132.86 -38.09 -62.10
N LYS A 271 -132.21 -37.05 -62.64
CA LYS A 271 -130.75 -36.90 -62.63
C LYS A 271 -130.24 -36.19 -61.37
N GLU A 272 -131.03 -35.27 -60.81
CA GLU A 272 -130.74 -34.62 -59.52
C GLU A 272 -130.92 -35.59 -58.34
N MET A 273 -131.91 -36.48 -58.42
CA MET A 273 -132.14 -37.51 -57.38
C MET A 273 -130.97 -38.49 -57.28
N ARG A 274 -130.42 -38.95 -58.41
CA ARG A 274 -129.25 -39.86 -58.43
C ARG A 274 -127.96 -39.24 -57.88
N LYS A 275 -127.70 -37.95 -58.11
CA LYS A 275 -126.54 -37.25 -57.54
C LYS A 275 -126.66 -37.10 -56.03
N LYS A 276 -127.85 -36.71 -55.53
CA LYS A 276 -128.13 -36.64 -54.09
C LYS A 276 -128.02 -37.99 -53.39
N GLU A 277 -128.38 -39.09 -54.06
CA GLU A 277 -128.21 -40.45 -53.53
C GLU A 277 -126.74 -40.88 -53.43
N GLN A 278 -125.91 -40.52 -54.42
CA GLN A 278 -124.47 -40.80 -54.38
C GLN A 278 -123.75 -40.00 -53.29
N GLU A 279 -124.05 -38.71 -53.15
CA GLU A 279 -123.49 -37.87 -52.07
C GLU A 279 -123.94 -38.37 -50.69
N LYS A 280 -125.20 -38.79 -50.55
CA LYS A 280 -125.67 -39.45 -49.32
C LYS A 280 -124.93 -40.75 -49.03
N ALA A 281 -124.72 -41.58 -50.05
CA ALA A 281 -124.01 -42.86 -49.87
C ALA A 281 -122.55 -42.68 -49.46
N ASP A 282 -121.87 -41.64 -49.94
CA ASP A 282 -120.47 -41.36 -49.57
C ASP A 282 -120.35 -40.73 -48.18
N VAL A 283 -121.29 -39.85 -47.79
CA VAL A 283 -121.39 -39.37 -46.39
C VAL A 283 -121.69 -40.53 -45.44
N GLU A 284 -122.58 -41.45 -45.80
CA GLU A 284 -122.87 -42.64 -44.99
C GLU A 284 -121.64 -43.55 -44.84
N LYS A 285 -120.79 -43.69 -45.87
CA LYS A 285 -119.52 -44.44 -45.76
C LYS A 285 -118.54 -43.75 -44.83
N GLN A 286 -118.40 -42.43 -44.89
CA GLN A 286 -117.53 -41.68 -43.97
C GLN A 286 -118.03 -41.77 -42.53
N VAL A 287 -119.34 -41.64 -42.31
CA VAL A 287 -119.94 -41.81 -40.98
C VAL A 287 -119.70 -43.23 -40.45
N LYS A 288 -119.85 -44.26 -41.28
CA LYS A 288 -119.54 -45.64 -40.90
C LYS A 288 -118.06 -45.84 -40.57
N LEU A 289 -117.16 -45.20 -41.31
CA LEU A 289 -115.72 -45.22 -41.01
C LEU A 289 -115.42 -44.57 -39.66
N TYR A 290 -115.94 -43.36 -39.41
CA TYR A 290 -115.75 -42.66 -38.14
C TYR A 290 -116.39 -43.40 -36.97
N GLN A 291 -117.53 -44.05 -37.16
CA GLN A 291 -118.15 -44.91 -36.15
C GLN A 291 -117.26 -46.13 -35.86
N THR A 292 -116.72 -46.78 -36.90
CA THR A 292 -115.82 -47.93 -36.73
C THR A 292 -114.54 -47.52 -36.00
N THR A 293 -113.93 -46.38 -36.34
CA THR A 293 -112.72 -45.90 -35.64
C THR A 293 -113.02 -45.44 -34.21
N LEU A 294 -114.17 -44.81 -33.97
CA LEU A 294 -114.59 -44.45 -32.61
C LEU A 294 -114.88 -45.68 -31.75
N ASP A 295 -115.49 -46.73 -32.31
CA ASP A 295 -115.76 -47.96 -31.59
C ASP A 295 -114.47 -48.75 -31.31
N GLN A 296 -113.49 -48.73 -32.22
CA GLN A 296 -112.13 -49.23 -31.97
C GLN A 296 -111.42 -48.45 -30.85
N ILE A 297 -111.58 -47.12 -30.79
CA ILE A 297 -111.00 -46.29 -29.73
C ILE A 297 -111.70 -46.56 -28.39
N LYS A 298 -113.03 -46.76 -28.37
CA LYS A 298 -113.77 -47.16 -27.16
C LYS A 298 -113.34 -48.53 -26.65
N GLU A 299 -113.13 -49.49 -27.55
CA GLU A 299 -112.65 -50.83 -27.21
C GLU A 299 -111.23 -50.79 -26.63
N PHE A 300 -110.36 -49.93 -27.17
CA PHE A 300 -108.99 -49.75 -26.68
C PHE A 300 -108.90 -48.97 -25.35
N CYS A 301 -109.77 -47.99 -25.12
CA CYS A 301 -109.77 -47.16 -23.91
C CYS A 301 -110.62 -47.71 -22.76
N GLU A 302 -111.37 -48.80 -22.96
CA GLU A 302 -112.29 -49.45 -22.00
C GLU A 302 -113.30 -48.48 -21.32
N GLU A 303 -113.58 -47.33 -21.94
CA GLU A 303 -114.55 -46.33 -21.45
C GLU A 303 -115.59 -45.99 -22.52
N ASN A 304 -116.86 -45.94 -22.12
CA ASN A 304 -118.00 -45.76 -23.05
C ASN A 304 -118.36 -44.29 -23.31
N ASP A 305 -117.77 -43.35 -22.56
CA ASP A 305 -118.10 -41.92 -22.61
C ASP A 305 -117.06 -41.12 -23.40
N ILE A 306 -117.46 -40.64 -24.58
CA ILE A 306 -116.58 -39.97 -25.56
C ILE A 306 -116.01 -38.66 -24.98
N GLU A 307 -116.77 -37.93 -24.17
CA GLU A 307 -116.32 -36.68 -23.56
C GLU A 307 -115.22 -36.94 -22.51
N ARG A 308 -115.33 -38.06 -21.79
CA ARG A 308 -114.34 -38.46 -20.79
C ARG A 308 -113.04 -38.96 -21.43
N ILE A 309 -113.13 -39.65 -22.56
CA ILE A 309 -111.97 -40.04 -23.37
C ILE A 309 -111.26 -38.79 -23.90
N ALA A 310 -111.99 -37.83 -24.48
CA ALA A 310 -111.42 -36.58 -24.97
C ALA A 310 -110.74 -35.76 -23.85
N ALA A 311 -111.36 -35.68 -22.66
CA ALA A 311 -110.77 -35.00 -21.52
C ALA A 311 -109.50 -35.69 -21.00
N LYS A 312 -109.45 -37.04 -21.03
CA LYS A 312 -108.23 -37.78 -20.69
C LYS A 312 -107.13 -37.59 -21.73
N TYR A 313 -107.46 -37.60 -23.02
CA TYR A 313 -106.50 -37.31 -24.08
C TYR A 313 -105.96 -35.89 -23.98
N LEU A 314 -106.81 -34.89 -23.71
CA LEU A 314 -106.37 -33.53 -23.50
C LEU A 314 -105.41 -33.43 -22.31
N LYS A 315 -105.73 -34.09 -21.19
CA LYS A 315 -104.85 -34.14 -20.03
C LYS A 315 -103.52 -34.83 -20.34
N GLN A 316 -103.55 -35.95 -21.08
CA GLN A 316 -102.34 -36.64 -21.53
C GLN A 316 -101.54 -35.80 -22.54
N GLU A 317 -102.19 -35.02 -23.38
CA GLU A 317 -101.55 -34.10 -24.33
C GLU A 317 -100.86 -32.96 -23.57
N GLU A 318 -101.51 -32.39 -22.56
CA GLU A 318 -100.91 -31.38 -21.67
C GLU A 318 -99.73 -31.96 -20.89
N GLU A 319 -99.85 -33.17 -20.34
CA GLU A 319 -98.75 -33.88 -19.66
C GLU A 319 -97.59 -34.17 -20.63
N ASN A 320 -97.88 -34.62 -21.85
CA ASN A 320 -96.87 -34.86 -22.88
C ASN A 320 -96.22 -33.58 -23.36
N PHE A 321 -96.97 -32.48 -23.48
CA PHE A 321 -96.45 -31.17 -23.86
C PHE A 321 -95.55 -30.61 -22.77
N ALA A 322 -95.92 -30.78 -21.50
CA ALA A 322 -95.07 -30.43 -20.36
C ALA A 322 -93.78 -31.26 -20.33
N LEU A 323 -93.87 -32.57 -20.57
CA LEU A 323 -92.70 -33.45 -20.69
C LEU A 323 -91.80 -33.06 -21.87
N PHE A 324 -92.39 -32.70 -23.01
CA PHE A 324 -91.66 -32.25 -24.19
C PHE A 324 -90.91 -30.93 -23.91
N ASN A 325 -91.55 -29.98 -23.24
CA ASN A 325 -90.89 -28.75 -22.82
C ASN A 325 -89.74 -29.02 -21.84
N TYR A 326 -89.95 -29.90 -20.86
CA TYR A 326 -88.90 -30.29 -19.94
C TYR A 326 -87.72 -31.00 -20.64
N VAL A 327 -87.99 -31.87 -21.61
CA VAL A 327 -86.94 -32.51 -22.42
C VAL A 327 -86.18 -31.46 -23.23
N ASN A 328 -86.86 -30.47 -23.80
CA ASN A 328 -86.20 -29.39 -24.54
C ASN A 328 -85.35 -28.49 -23.63
N GLU A 329 -85.83 -28.15 -22.43
CA GLU A 329 -85.05 -27.41 -21.43
C GLU A 329 -83.82 -28.21 -21.02
N LEU A 330 -83.96 -29.50 -20.74
CA LEU A 330 -82.84 -30.37 -20.40
C LEU A 330 -81.85 -30.53 -21.56
N SER A 331 -82.34 -30.61 -22.81
CA SER A 331 -81.49 -30.60 -24.00
C SER A 331 -80.72 -29.29 -24.14
N HIS A 332 -81.35 -28.15 -23.88
CA HIS A 332 -80.67 -26.86 -23.87
C HIS A 332 -79.64 -26.76 -22.75
N GLU A 333 -79.95 -27.25 -21.54
CA GLU A 333 -78.99 -27.31 -20.44
C GLU A 333 -77.79 -28.20 -20.80
N LEU A 334 -78.02 -29.35 -21.46
CA LEU A 334 -76.95 -30.22 -21.94
C LEU A 334 -76.07 -29.55 -23.00
N GLU A 335 -76.66 -28.77 -23.92
CA GLU A 335 -75.91 -27.99 -24.91
C GLU A 335 -75.01 -26.95 -24.23
N VAL A 336 -75.54 -26.17 -23.30
CA VAL A 336 -74.78 -25.18 -22.53
C VAL A 336 -73.68 -25.84 -21.70
N LEU A 337 -73.97 -26.99 -21.07
CA LEU A 337 -72.97 -27.74 -20.31
C LEU A 337 -71.87 -28.27 -21.23
N ASN A 338 -72.20 -28.76 -22.42
CA ASN A 338 -71.24 -29.24 -23.40
C ASN A 338 -70.36 -28.10 -23.95
N GLU A 339 -70.93 -26.93 -24.20
CA GLU A 339 -70.16 -25.73 -24.56
C GLU A 339 -69.18 -25.37 -23.44
N SER A 340 -69.64 -25.37 -22.17
CA SER A 340 -68.78 -25.11 -21.03
C SER A 340 -67.67 -26.16 -20.88
N ILE A 341 -67.97 -27.44 -21.11
CA ILE A 341 -66.97 -28.52 -21.11
C ILE A 341 -65.95 -28.29 -22.24
N SER A 342 -66.40 -27.90 -23.43
CA SER A 342 -65.51 -27.61 -24.56
C SER A 342 -64.60 -26.42 -24.27
N GLU A 343 -65.13 -25.33 -23.70
CA GLU A 343 -64.33 -24.18 -23.27
C GLU A 343 -63.31 -24.55 -22.19
N LEU A 344 -63.69 -25.38 -21.22
CA LEU A 344 -62.79 -25.85 -20.18
C LEU A 344 -61.70 -26.78 -20.75
N GLN A 345 -62.02 -27.62 -21.73
CA GLN A 345 -61.03 -28.45 -22.42
C GLN A 345 -60.00 -27.60 -23.17
N VAL A 346 -60.44 -26.55 -23.88
CA VAL A 346 -59.53 -25.60 -24.55
C VAL A 346 -58.62 -24.93 -23.52
N LYS A 347 -59.16 -24.42 -22.41
CA LYS A 347 -58.36 -23.81 -21.33
C LYS A 347 -57.37 -24.79 -20.70
N ILE A 348 -57.73 -26.06 -20.55
CA ILE A 348 -56.82 -27.10 -20.04
C ILE A 348 -55.66 -27.32 -21.02
N GLU A 349 -55.95 -27.38 -22.33
CA GLU A 349 -54.91 -27.60 -23.34
C GLU A 349 -53.96 -26.40 -23.43
N GLU A 350 -54.48 -25.17 -23.40
CA GLU A 350 -53.66 -23.95 -23.31
C GLU A 350 -52.75 -23.97 -22.06
N GLN A 351 -53.27 -24.39 -20.90
CA GLN A 351 -52.46 -24.51 -19.69
C GLN A 351 -51.40 -25.61 -19.77
N LYS A 352 -51.69 -26.73 -20.45
CA LYS A 352 -50.69 -27.78 -20.70
C LYS A 352 -49.57 -27.29 -21.61
N GLU A 353 -49.89 -26.60 -22.71
CA GLU A 353 -48.88 -26.02 -23.60
C GLU A 353 -47.96 -25.06 -22.84
N ILE A 354 -48.54 -24.17 -22.01
CA ILE A 354 -47.75 -23.27 -21.16
C ILE A 354 -46.88 -24.06 -20.15
N ALA A 355 -47.39 -25.15 -19.60
CA ALA A 355 -46.65 -25.99 -18.67
C ALA A 355 -45.49 -26.73 -19.38
N GLU A 356 -45.70 -27.25 -20.59
CA GLU A 356 -44.68 -27.89 -21.41
C GLU A 356 -43.60 -26.90 -21.83
N GLU A 357 -43.96 -25.70 -22.29
CA GLU A 357 -42.99 -24.65 -22.59
C GLU A 357 -42.15 -24.25 -21.37
N ARG A 358 -42.78 -24.15 -20.20
CA ARG A 358 -42.06 -23.86 -18.94
C ARG A 358 -41.12 -25.00 -18.57
N ALA A 359 -41.56 -26.25 -18.70
CA ALA A 359 -40.74 -27.42 -18.44
C ALA A 359 -39.54 -27.49 -19.40
N GLN A 360 -39.74 -27.16 -20.67
CA GLN A 360 -38.68 -27.15 -21.67
C GLN A 360 -37.66 -26.04 -21.40
N LYS A 361 -38.12 -24.81 -21.08
CA LYS A 361 -37.24 -23.72 -20.64
C LYS A 361 -36.45 -24.09 -19.37
N GLN A 362 -37.10 -24.71 -18.38
CA GLN A 362 -36.43 -25.18 -17.18
C GLN A 362 -35.38 -26.25 -17.48
N LYS A 363 -35.66 -27.17 -18.40
CA LYS A 363 -34.73 -28.21 -18.84
C LYS A 363 -33.52 -27.60 -19.57
N GLU A 364 -33.73 -26.68 -20.50
CA GLU A 364 -32.64 -25.96 -21.18
C GLU A 364 -31.77 -25.16 -20.18
N THR A 365 -32.40 -24.54 -19.18
CA THR A 365 -31.69 -23.82 -18.12
C THR A 365 -30.89 -24.79 -17.23
N LEU A 366 -31.44 -25.96 -16.92
CA LEU A 366 -30.71 -26.99 -16.18
C LEU A 366 -29.53 -27.53 -17.00
N ASP A 367 -29.74 -27.83 -18.28
CA ASP A 367 -28.70 -28.37 -19.17
C ASP A 367 -27.52 -27.38 -19.29
N THR A 368 -27.81 -26.09 -19.47
CA THR A 368 -26.77 -25.03 -19.50
C THR A 368 -26.04 -24.87 -18.17
N LEU A 369 -26.76 -24.93 -17.04
CA LEU A 369 -26.13 -24.89 -15.71
C LEU A 369 -25.29 -26.14 -15.44
N THR A 370 -25.71 -27.33 -15.89
CA THR A 370 -24.93 -28.56 -15.75
C THR A 370 -23.67 -28.52 -16.59
N GLN A 371 -23.73 -27.99 -17.83
CA GLN A 371 -22.55 -27.81 -18.67
C GLN A 371 -21.56 -26.82 -18.04
N ALA A 372 -22.06 -25.68 -17.53
CA ALA A 372 -21.21 -24.71 -16.84
C ALA A 372 -20.56 -25.29 -15.58
N LEU A 373 -21.28 -26.15 -14.86
CA LEU A 373 -20.74 -26.85 -13.69
C LEU A 373 -19.69 -27.88 -14.10
N GLU A 374 -19.93 -28.68 -15.13
CA GLU A 374 -18.96 -29.65 -15.66
C GLU A 374 -17.67 -28.95 -16.14
N GLU A 375 -17.79 -27.85 -16.88
CA GLU A 375 -16.64 -27.04 -17.29
C GLU A 375 -15.87 -26.47 -16.10
N ALA A 376 -16.58 -25.97 -15.09
CA ALA A 376 -15.95 -25.44 -13.88
C ALA A 376 -15.24 -26.53 -13.08
N THR A 377 -15.84 -27.73 -12.97
CA THR A 377 -15.19 -28.88 -12.33
C THR A 377 -13.97 -29.36 -13.10
N GLN A 378 -14.03 -29.42 -14.44
CA GLN A 378 -12.86 -29.81 -15.25
C GLN A 378 -11.71 -28.81 -15.13
N ARG A 379 -12.02 -27.50 -15.07
CA ARG A 379 -10.99 -26.48 -14.81
C ARG A 379 -10.39 -26.62 -13.41
N ALA A 380 -11.23 -26.84 -12.39
CA ALA A 380 -10.76 -27.04 -11.03
C ALA A 380 -9.89 -28.31 -10.89
N ASP A 381 -10.30 -29.41 -11.52
CA ASP A 381 -9.54 -30.66 -11.53
C ASP A 381 -8.20 -30.48 -12.27
N GLY A 382 -8.19 -29.77 -13.41
CA GLY A 382 -6.97 -29.45 -14.15
C GLY A 382 -6.03 -28.55 -13.36
N ASP A 383 -6.56 -27.52 -12.69
CA ASP A 383 -5.77 -26.66 -11.80
C ASP A 383 -5.22 -27.45 -10.61
N GLU A 384 -5.97 -28.41 -10.05
CA GLU A 384 -5.51 -29.28 -8.97
C GLU A 384 -4.42 -30.26 -9.42
N GLU A 385 -4.50 -30.80 -10.65
CA GLU A 385 -3.44 -31.62 -11.24
C GLU A 385 -2.15 -30.82 -11.44
N VAL A 386 -2.25 -29.61 -12.01
CA VAL A 386 -1.10 -28.72 -12.17
C VAL A 386 -0.50 -28.35 -10.82
N LEU A 387 -1.33 -28.05 -9.82
CA LEU A 387 -0.86 -27.75 -8.46
C LEU A 387 -0.10 -28.95 -7.88
N LYS A 388 -0.64 -30.17 -7.99
CA LYS A 388 0.05 -31.41 -7.55
C LYS A 388 1.36 -31.66 -8.30
N GLU A 389 1.44 -31.35 -9.59
CA GLU A 389 2.70 -31.44 -10.35
C GLU A 389 3.72 -30.43 -9.85
N THR A 390 3.32 -29.17 -9.68
CA THR A 390 4.21 -28.12 -9.15
C THR A 390 4.67 -28.42 -7.73
N GLU A 391 3.81 -28.95 -6.86
CA GLU A 391 4.19 -29.39 -5.51
C GLU A 391 5.21 -30.54 -5.54
N LYS A 392 5.07 -31.49 -6.48
CA LYS A 392 6.07 -32.56 -6.68
C LYS A 392 7.40 -32.02 -7.17
N GLU A 393 7.38 -31.10 -8.14
CA GLU A 393 8.60 -30.45 -8.63
C GLU A 393 9.28 -29.65 -7.52
N LEU A 394 8.50 -28.92 -6.71
CA LEU A 394 8.99 -28.14 -5.58
C LEU A 394 9.58 -29.07 -4.51
N ALA A 395 8.92 -30.18 -4.18
CA ALA A 395 9.44 -31.18 -3.25
C ALA A 395 10.77 -31.80 -3.75
N GLN A 396 10.88 -32.11 -5.05
CA GLN A 396 12.14 -32.60 -5.64
C GLN A 396 13.27 -31.57 -5.57
N ILE A 397 12.95 -30.28 -5.75
CA ILE A 397 13.93 -29.20 -5.62
C ILE A 397 14.36 -29.05 -4.15
N LEU A 398 13.43 -29.13 -3.20
CA LEU A 398 13.75 -29.08 -1.77
C LEU A 398 14.62 -30.26 -1.32
N GLU A 399 14.32 -31.47 -1.79
CA GLU A 399 15.12 -32.66 -1.55
C GLU A 399 16.50 -32.55 -2.20
N GLY A 400 16.58 -32.07 -3.45
CA GLY A 400 17.86 -31.83 -4.13
C GLY A 400 18.73 -30.77 -3.43
N ILE A 401 18.12 -29.73 -2.86
CA ILE A 401 18.85 -28.73 -2.05
C ILE A 401 19.34 -29.36 -0.74
N LYS A 402 18.55 -30.22 -0.11
CA LYS A 402 18.94 -30.98 1.09
C LYS A 402 20.10 -31.94 0.79
N ASP A 403 20.04 -32.67 -0.31
CA ASP A 403 21.11 -33.57 -0.76
C ASP A 403 22.43 -32.82 -1.01
N VAL A 404 22.36 -31.66 -1.67
CA VAL A 404 23.54 -30.81 -1.90
C VAL A 404 24.08 -30.25 -0.60
N PHE A 405 23.22 -29.87 0.33
CA PHE A 405 23.59 -29.40 1.67
C PHE A 405 24.36 -30.48 2.46
N ASP A 406 23.84 -31.72 2.44
CA ASP A 406 24.46 -32.88 3.09
C ASP A 406 25.77 -33.30 2.39
N LEU A 407 25.81 -33.30 1.06
CA LEU A 407 27.00 -33.65 0.27
C LEU A 407 28.19 -32.71 0.56
N ILE A 408 27.92 -31.44 0.82
CA ILE A 408 28.94 -30.42 1.08
C ILE A 408 29.35 -30.38 2.57
N ASN A 409 28.69 -31.16 3.45
CA ASN A 409 28.88 -31.15 4.91
C ASN A 409 28.86 -29.71 5.46
N CYS A 410 27.77 -28.99 5.16
CA CYS A 410 27.52 -27.67 5.73
C CYS A 410 27.16 -27.82 7.22
N ASP A 411 27.74 -26.98 8.09
CA ASP A 411 27.48 -27.07 9.53
C ASP A 411 26.06 -26.59 9.84
N CYS A 412 25.21 -27.44 10.40
CA CYS A 412 23.83 -27.10 10.79
C CYS A 412 23.74 -26.18 12.01
N ALA A 413 24.84 -25.97 12.73
CA ALA A 413 24.86 -25.26 14.01
C ALA A 413 24.36 -23.79 13.95
N PRO A 414 24.66 -22.98 12.92
CA PRO A 414 24.12 -21.62 12.80
C PRO A 414 22.64 -21.58 12.36
N ILE A 415 22.12 -22.70 11.87
CA ILE A 415 20.78 -22.83 11.26
C ILE A 415 19.76 -23.23 12.32
N LEU A 416 20.10 -24.18 13.19
CA LEU A 416 19.20 -24.65 14.26
C LEU A 416 18.81 -23.54 15.27
N ASP A 417 19.71 -22.60 15.56
CA ASP A 417 19.44 -21.47 16.46
C ASP A 417 18.46 -20.44 15.87
N LEU A 418 18.34 -20.39 14.53
CA LEU A 418 17.48 -19.42 13.83
C LEU A 418 16.13 -20.01 13.40
N LEU A 419 16.05 -21.33 13.21
CA LEU A 419 14.91 -22.01 12.59
C LEU A 419 14.03 -22.84 13.55
N GLY A 420 14.46 -23.07 14.79
CA GLY A 420 13.69 -23.90 15.73
C GLY A 420 13.59 -25.37 15.30
N GLU A 421 12.78 -26.17 16.01
CA GLU A 421 12.76 -27.66 15.96
C GLU A 421 12.37 -28.32 14.62
N ASN A 422 12.38 -27.63 13.48
CA ASN A 422 12.16 -28.24 12.16
C ASN A 422 13.46 -28.25 11.33
N PRO A 423 14.17 -29.39 11.27
CA PRO A 423 15.45 -29.52 10.55
C PRO A 423 15.29 -29.69 9.02
N ASP A 424 14.07 -29.66 8.50
CA ASP A 424 13.77 -29.88 7.09
C ASP A 424 13.68 -28.57 6.29
N VAL A 425 14.07 -28.65 5.01
CA VAL A 425 14.08 -27.50 4.09
C VAL A 425 12.65 -27.21 3.65
N ASN A 426 12.07 -26.12 4.16
CA ASN A 426 10.73 -25.64 3.80
C ASN A 426 10.81 -24.41 2.88
N GLU A 427 9.71 -24.06 2.20
CA GLU A 427 9.59 -22.92 1.26
C GLU A 427 10.13 -21.59 1.81
N ASP A 428 9.87 -21.31 3.09
CA ASP A 428 10.36 -20.09 3.76
C ASP A 428 11.87 -20.12 4.06
N ASN A 429 12.45 -21.31 4.12
CA ASN A 429 13.79 -21.57 4.64
C ASN A 429 14.81 -21.86 3.53
N VAL A 430 14.35 -22.19 2.30
CA VAL A 430 15.17 -22.56 1.14
C VAL A 430 16.29 -21.55 0.86
N MET A 431 15.97 -20.25 0.93
CA MET A 431 16.93 -19.19 0.66
C MET A 431 18.09 -19.16 1.65
N VAL A 432 17.84 -19.53 2.91
CA VAL A 432 18.87 -19.58 3.95
C VAL A 432 19.81 -20.77 3.72
N TYR A 433 19.27 -21.93 3.34
CA TYR A 433 20.06 -23.11 2.99
C TYR A 433 20.95 -22.86 1.75
N LEU A 434 20.40 -22.26 0.68
CA LEU A 434 21.16 -21.92 -0.53
C LEU A 434 22.30 -20.93 -0.27
N GLY A 435 22.07 -19.89 0.54
CA GLY A 435 23.11 -18.92 0.89
C GLY A 435 24.26 -19.52 1.72
N LEU A 436 24.01 -20.60 2.47
CA LEU A 436 25.06 -21.31 3.22
C LEU A 436 25.83 -22.30 2.34
N ILE A 437 25.13 -22.99 1.44
CA ILE A 437 25.75 -23.78 0.37
C ILE A 437 26.71 -22.88 -0.44
N GLU A 438 26.25 -21.71 -0.87
CA GLU A 438 27.07 -20.76 -1.64
C GLU A 438 28.36 -20.35 -0.91
N LYS A 439 28.26 -20.04 0.40
CA LYS A 439 29.42 -19.68 1.22
C LYS A 439 30.42 -20.85 1.38
N LYS A 440 29.93 -22.07 1.61
CA LYS A 440 30.80 -23.26 1.73
C LYS A 440 31.41 -23.66 0.40
N VAL A 441 30.66 -23.62 -0.70
CA VAL A 441 31.18 -23.87 -2.06
C VAL A 441 32.26 -22.85 -2.40
N SER A 442 32.03 -21.57 -2.14
CA SER A 442 33.03 -20.52 -2.34
C SER A 442 34.30 -20.76 -1.52
N GLY A 443 34.16 -21.23 -0.28
CA GLY A 443 35.27 -21.65 0.58
C GLY A 443 36.03 -22.85 0.04
N LEU A 444 35.33 -23.88 -0.45
CA LEU A 444 35.93 -25.06 -1.07
C LEU A 444 36.67 -24.71 -2.36
N ILE A 445 36.09 -23.88 -3.23
CA ILE A 445 36.75 -23.37 -4.44
C ILE A 445 38.04 -22.65 -4.06
N THR A 446 38.01 -21.79 -3.04
CA THR A 446 39.20 -21.11 -2.54
C THR A 446 40.24 -22.11 -2.05
N THR A 447 39.83 -23.15 -1.33
CA THR A 447 40.73 -24.19 -0.79
C THR A 447 41.35 -25.05 -1.89
N VAL A 448 40.57 -25.43 -2.91
CA VAL A 448 41.05 -26.16 -4.09
C VAL A 448 42.03 -25.31 -4.88
N TYR A 449 41.72 -24.03 -5.10
CA TYR A 449 42.63 -23.09 -5.76
C TYR A 449 43.98 -22.97 -5.04
N PHE A 450 43.97 -22.94 -3.70
CA PHE A 450 45.21 -22.97 -2.91
C PHE A 450 45.95 -24.32 -2.98
N LYS A 451 45.23 -25.45 -3.09
CA LYS A 451 45.84 -26.79 -3.24
C LYS A 451 46.44 -27.01 -4.63
N GLU A 452 45.78 -26.59 -5.70
CA GLU A 452 46.32 -26.67 -7.07
C GLU A 452 47.62 -25.87 -7.19
N LYS A 453 47.65 -24.67 -6.59
CA LYS A 453 48.87 -23.85 -6.52
C LYS A 453 49.99 -24.53 -5.73
N SER A 454 49.66 -25.28 -4.67
CA SER A 454 50.64 -26.09 -3.92
C SER A 454 51.08 -27.36 -4.64
N GLU A 455 50.27 -27.93 -5.54
CA GLU A 455 50.61 -29.11 -6.34
C GLU A 455 51.49 -28.78 -7.55
N GLU A 456 51.32 -27.60 -8.17
CA GLU A 456 52.25 -27.10 -9.20
C GLU A 456 53.69 -26.97 -8.64
N ASP A 457 53.82 -26.48 -7.41
CA ASP A 457 55.10 -26.40 -6.70
C ASP A 457 55.71 -27.79 -6.42
N LEU A 458 54.87 -28.81 -6.17
CA LEU A 458 55.30 -30.20 -5.94
C LEU A 458 55.60 -30.99 -7.23
N TYR A 459 54.91 -30.69 -8.34
CA TYR A 459 55.13 -31.30 -9.64
C TYR A 459 56.51 -30.92 -10.20
N ASN A 460 56.93 -29.68 -9.96
CA ASN A 460 58.25 -29.19 -10.35
C ASN A 460 59.39 -29.92 -9.61
N ILE A 461 59.19 -30.27 -8.34
CA ILE A 461 60.16 -31.04 -7.52
C ILE A 461 60.18 -32.53 -7.92
N LYS A 462 59.04 -33.13 -8.29
CA LYS A 462 58.97 -34.54 -8.73
C LYS A 462 59.49 -34.76 -10.15
N GLY A 463 59.41 -33.76 -11.04
CA GLY A 463 59.99 -33.79 -12.38
C GLY A 463 61.51 -34.02 -12.35
N GLN A 464 62.22 -33.35 -11.43
CA GLN A 464 63.67 -33.53 -11.26
C GLN A 464 64.06 -34.94 -10.78
N LYS A 465 63.22 -35.61 -9.95
CA LYS A 465 63.50 -36.98 -9.46
C LYS A 465 63.20 -38.08 -10.49
N ARG A 466 62.26 -37.89 -11.41
CA ARG A 466 61.94 -38.88 -12.47
C ARG A 466 63.07 -39.06 -13.48
N ILE A 467 63.75 -37.97 -13.85
CA ILE A 467 64.88 -38.01 -14.79
C ILE A 467 66.03 -38.87 -14.24
N MET A 468 66.28 -38.82 -12.92
CA MET A 468 67.26 -39.67 -12.24
C MET A 468 66.87 -41.16 -12.24
N SER A 469 65.60 -41.49 -12.02
CA SER A 469 65.11 -42.88 -11.99
C SER A 469 65.15 -43.58 -13.36
N ASP A 470 64.96 -42.84 -14.46
CA ASP A 470 64.92 -43.43 -15.80
C ASP A 470 66.32 -43.80 -16.32
N LEU A 471 67.36 -43.11 -15.84
CA LEU A 471 68.75 -43.49 -16.07
C LEU A 471 69.08 -44.84 -15.41
N GLU A 472 68.64 -45.07 -14.17
CA GLU A 472 68.85 -46.34 -13.45
C GLU A 472 68.09 -47.52 -14.07
N ARG A 473 66.89 -47.30 -14.62
CA ARG A 473 66.12 -48.33 -15.32
C ARG A 473 66.78 -48.81 -16.60
N LYS A 474 67.39 -47.90 -17.38
CA LYS A 474 68.12 -48.27 -18.61
C LYS A 474 69.32 -49.17 -18.32
N GLU A 475 69.98 -49.02 -17.18
CA GLU A 475 71.06 -49.92 -16.76
C GLU A 475 70.55 -51.32 -16.35
N LYS A 476 69.38 -51.41 -15.68
CA LYS A 476 68.78 -52.69 -15.29
C LYS A 476 68.35 -53.54 -16.48
N ILE A 477 67.80 -52.93 -17.53
CA ILE A 477 67.35 -53.65 -18.73
C ILE A 477 68.54 -54.34 -19.44
N LYS A 478 69.67 -53.64 -19.58
CA LYS A 478 70.89 -54.22 -20.15
C LYS A 478 71.40 -55.44 -19.37
N ARG A 479 71.18 -55.50 -18.05
CA ARG A 479 71.55 -56.67 -17.21
C ARG A 479 70.60 -57.86 -17.40
N MET A 480 69.30 -57.61 -17.68
CA MET A 480 68.33 -58.69 -17.91
C MET A 480 68.51 -59.37 -19.27
N GLU A 481 68.76 -58.61 -20.34
CA GLU A 481 69.02 -59.17 -21.67
C GLU A 481 70.23 -60.11 -21.68
N MET A 482 71.23 -59.82 -20.84
CA MET A 482 72.40 -60.69 -20.68
C MET A 482 72.05 -62.01 -19.97
N LYS A 483 71.12 -62.00 -19.00
CA LYS A 483 70.63 -63.20 -18.31
C LYS A 483 69.75 -64.07 -19.22
N GLU A 484 68.93 -63.47 -20.06
CA GLU A 484 68.01 -64.17 -20.96
C GLU A 484 68.76 -64.99 -22.02
N LYS A 485 69.86 -64.45 -22.55
CA LYS A 485 70.77 -65.17 -23.46
C LYS A 485 71.47 -66.37 -22.81
N LEU A 486 71.71 -66.32 -21.50
CA LEU A 486 72.24 -67.45 -20.73
C LEU A 486 71.18 -68.54 -20.51
N GLN A 487 69.93 -68.16 -20.26
CA GLN A 487 68.82 -69.09 -20.05
C GLN A 487 68.46 -69.86 -21.32
N GLN A 488 68.44 -69.19 -22.49
CA GLN A 488 68.20 -69.87 -23.78
C GLN A 488 69.22 -70.97 -24.09
N LYS A 489 70.48 -70.80 -23.69
CA LYS A 489 71.51 -71.86 -23.83
C LYS A 489 71.24 -73.07 -22.95
N LEU A 490 70.66 -72.86 -21.76
CA LEU A 490 70.31 -73.92 -20.81
C LEU A 490 69.10 -74.73 -21.31
N ASP A 491 68.08 -74.06 -21.85
CA ASP A 491 66.85 -74.71 -22.35
C ASP A 491 67.10 -75.54 -23.61
N HIS A 492 68.06 -75.14 -24.45
CA HIS A 492 68.50 -75.91 -25.61
C HIS A 492 69.17 -77.24 -25.21
N TYR A 493 69.96 -77.25 -24.12
CA TYR A 493 70.54 -78.48 -23.58
C TYR A 493 69.48 -79.42 -22.97
N SER A 494 68.43 -78.85 -22.36
CA SER A 494 67.33 -79.62 -21.76
C SER A 494 66.46 -80.34 -22.82
N THR A 495 66.27 -79.72 -23.99
CA THR A 495 65.52 -80.32 -25.10
C THR A 495 66.28 -81.48 -25.77
N MET A 496 67.61 -81.43 -25.80
CA MET A 496 68.47 -82.56 -26.23
C MET A 496 68.30 -83.82 -25.35
N LEU A 497 68.06 -83.66 -24.04
CA LEU A 497 67.82 -84.77 -23.12
C LEU A 497 66.39 -85.34 -23.21
N LYS A 498 65.38 -84.49 -23.46
CA LYS A 498 63.98 -84.92 -23.56
C LYS A 498 63.64 -85.66 -24.85
N LYS A 499 64.27 -85.36 -25.99
CA LYS A 499 64.05 -86.15 -27.23
C LYS A 499 64.68 -87.55 -27.17
N SER A 500 65.76 -87.73 -26.39
CA SER A 500 66.37 -89.05 -26.12
C SER A 500 65.51 -89.90 -25.18
N ARG A 501 64.83 -89.27 -24.20
CA ARG A 501 63.87 -89.93 -23.29
C ARG A 501 62.45 -90.06 -23.82
N GLY A 502 62.11 -89.24 -24.83
CA GLY A 502 61.01 -89.36 -25.81
C GLY A 502 61.17 -90.63 -26.64
N SER A 503 61.50 -91.73 -25.98
CA SER A 503 60.44 -92.64 -25.59
C SER A 503 60.22 -93.52 -26.81
N GLN A 504 60.98 -94.61 -26.94
CA GLN A 504 61.01 -95.70 -25.96
C GLN A 504 59.61 -96.11 -25.39
N GLU A 505 58.55 -95.28 -25.47
CA GLU A 505 57.17 -95.60 -25.07
C GLU A 505 56.26 -95.99 -26.24
N LYS A 506 56.46 -95.50 -27.47
CA LYS A 506 55.59 -95.94 -28.59
C LYS A 506 55.93 -97.34 -29.14
N ALA A 507 57.07 -97.91 -28.74
CA ALA A 507 57.51 -99.25 -29.11
C ALA A 507 56.86 -100.42 -28.33
N LYS A 508 55.72 -100.23 -27.61
CA LYS A 508 55.04 -101.33 -26.88
C LYS A 508 53.50 -101.36 -26.96
N ARG A 509 52.85 -100.53 -27.78
CA ARG A 509 51.39 -100.57 -28.07
C ARG A 509 51.25 -100.35 -29.59
N LEU A 510 50.75 -101.23 -30.45
CA LEU A 510 49.97 -102.44 -30.33
C LEU A 510 50.69 -103.57 -31.06
N LYS A 511 50.50 -104.79 -30.53
CA LYS A 511 51.00 -106.05 -31.09
C LYS A 511 50.45 -106.32 -32.49
#